data_AF-A0A9Q0TR84-F1
#
_entry.id   AF-A0A9Q0TR84-F1
#
_cell.length_a   1.000
_cell.length_b   1.000
_cell.length_c   1.000
_cell.angle_alpha   90.00
_cell.angle_beta   90.00
_cell.angle_gamma   90.00
#
_symmetry.space_group_name_H-M   'P 1'
#
loop_
_entity.id
_entity.type
_entity.pdbx_description
1 polymer ?
#
loop_
_entity_poly.entity_id
_entity_poly.type
_entity_poly.pdbx_seq_one_letter_code
_entity_poly.pdbx_strand_id
1 'polypeptide(L)'
;MQAIVGGFGLASVYIKMRKDEGGVAERLGLFAFSLSFLLSSTVEALPIYLQERRVLMKESSRGAYNISSYMIANTIVFLPFLFAVAMLFAIPVYWIVGLNPSIAAFAFFAFVVWLIVLMASSLVLFLSAVSPDFISGNSLICTVLGAFFLFSGYFIPKENIPKYWLFMYYVSLYRVRIIPRACLQEMIS
;
A
#
# COMPACT_ATOMS: atom_id res chain seq x y z
N MET A 1 -0.46 -13.10 -9.15
CA MET A 1 0.23 -12.83 -10.44
C MET A 1 0.85 -11.43 -10.45
N GLN A 2 0.07 -10.37 -10.27
CA GLN A 2 0.57 -8.98 -10.39
C GLN A 2 1.67 -8.61 -9.40
N ALA A 3 1.56 -8.99 -8.13
CA ALA A 3 2.61 -8.72 -7.13
C ALA A 3 3.98 -9.30 -7.52
N ILE A 4 3.98 -10.46 -8.19
CA ILE A 4 5.22 -11.11 -8.67
C ILE A 4 5.76 -10.34 -9.88
N VAL A 5 4.91 -10.04 -10.87
CA VAL A 5 5.33 -9.31 -12.08
C VAL A 5 5.83 -7.90 -11.73
N GLY A 6 5.13 -7.18 -10.87
CA GLY A 6 5.55 -5.86 -10.40
C GLY A 6 6.78 -5.92 -9.49
N GLY A 7 6.86 -6.92 -8.61
CA GLY A 7 8.02 -7.15 -7.75
C GLY A 7 9.28 -7.40 -8.57
N PHE A 8 9.25 -8.33 -9.52
CA PHE A 8 10.38 -8.62 -10.42
C PHE A 8 10.67 -7.46 -11.38
N GLY A 9 9.64 -6.78 -11.90
CA GLY A 9 9.79 -5.63 -12.80
C GLY A 9 10.51 -4.48 -12.10
N LEU A 10 10.03 -4.04 -10.94
CA LEU A 10 10.66 -3.00 -10.14
C LEU A 10 12.07 -3.42 -9.70
N ALA A 11 12.20 -4.65 -9.21
CA ALA A 11 13.49 -5.20 -8.83
C ALA A 11 14.52 -5.12 -9.96
N SER A 12 14.15 -5.50 -11.20
CA SER A 12 15.04 -5.48 -12.36
C SER A 12 15.55 -4.07 -12.73
N VAL A 13 14.73 -3.05 -12.52
CA VAL A 13 15.06 -1.65 -12.83
C VAL A 13 16.11 -1.09 -11.86
N TYR A 14 16.10 -1.55 -10.60
CA TYR A 14 16.93 -0.99 -9.53
C TYR A 14 18.13 -1.86 -9.14
N ILE A 15 18.56 -2.81 -9.99
CA ILE A 15 19.71 -3.72 -9.75
C ILE A 15 21.05 -3.00 -9.51
N LYS A 16 21.22 -1.76 -10.02
CA LYS A 16 22.49 -1.00 -9.92
C LYS A 16 22.33 0.31 -9.14
N MET A 17 21.79 0.28 -7.93
CA MET A 17 21.74 1.50 -7.10
C MET A 17 23.16 1.93 -6.67
N ARG A 18 23.50 3.20 -6.90
CA ARG A 18 24.78 3.79 -6.50
C ARG A 18 24.74 4.14 -5.00
N LYS A 19 25.82 3.87 -4.25
CA LYS A 19 25.91 4.13 -2.80
C LYS A 19 26.18 5.60 -2.42
N ASP A 20 26.30 6.51 -3.39
CA ASP A 20 26.55 7.94 -3.17
C ASP A 20 25.30 8.71 -2.70
N GLU A 21 25.46 9.99 -2.32
CA GLU A 21 24.36 10.89 -1.92
C GLU A 21 23.22 11.00 -2.96
N GLY A 22 23.52 10.77 -4.25
CA GLY A 22 22.51 10.66 -5.31
C GLY A 22 21.61 9.42 -5.22
N GLY A 23 22.06 8.36 -4.54
CA GLY A 23 21.31 7.12 -4.33
C GLY A 23 20.14 7.25 -3.36
N VAL A 24 20.10 8.32 -2.54
CA VAL A 24 18.96 8.59 -1.66
C VAL A 24 17.68 8.88 -2.48
N ALA A 25 17.81 9.62 -3.58
CA ALA A 25 16.70 9.90 -4.48
C ALA A 25 16.23 8.63 -5.23
N GLU A 26 17.16 7.79 -5.68
CA GLU A 26 16.86 6.50 -6.33
C GLU A 26 16.11 5.55 -5.38
N ARG A 27 16.50 5.51 -4.10
CA ARG A 27 15.84 4.71 -3.07
C ARG A 27 14.44 5.22 -2.77
N LEU A 28 14.27 6.53 -2.58
CA LEU A 28 12.96 7.14 -2.40
C LEU A 28 12.04 6.89 -3.61
N GLY A 29 12.60 6.93 -4.81
CA GLY A 29 11.92 6.55 -6.05
C GLY A 29 11.46 5.10 -6.04
N LEU A 30 12.32 4.15 -5.62
CA LEU A 30 11.96 2.74 -5.47
C LEU A 30 10.79 2.55 -4.50
N PHE A 31 10.85 3.18 -3.32
CA PHE A 31 9.77 3.07 -2.33
C PHE A 31 8.47 3.68 -2.84
N ALA A 32 8.53 4.86 -3.47
CA ALA A 32 7.36 5.53 -4.03
C ALA A 32 6.71 4.73 -5.17
N PHE A 33 7.50 4.16 -6.08
CA PHE A 33 7.00 3.32 -7.17
C PHE A 33 6.42 1.99 -6.67
N SER A 34 7.13 1.32 -5.77
CA SER A 34 6.65 0.08 -5.13
C SER A 34 5.31 0.30 -4.47
N LEU A 35 5.18 1.43 -3.77
CA LEU A 35 3.96 1.83 -3.12
C LEU A 35 2.84 2.08 -4.13
N SER A 36 3.05 2.91 -5.15
CA SER A 36 2.03 3.16 -6.19
C SER A 36 1.56 1.89 -6.89
N PHE A 37 2.47 0.95 -7.12
CA PHE A 37 2.13 -0.34 -7.70
C PHE A 37 1.21 -1.15 -6.76
N LEU A 38 1.56 -1.22 -5.46
CA LEU A 38 0.74 -1.89 -4.44
C LEU A 38 -0.65 -1.25 -4.30
N LEU A 39 -0.75 0.08 -4.27
CA LEU A 39 -2.05 0.76 -4.19
C LEU A 39 -2.89 0.47 -5.45
N SER A 40 -2.28 0.50 -6.63
CA SER A 40 -2.98 0.17 -7.88
C SER A 40 -3.50 -1.26 -7.87
N SER A 41 -2.72 -2.22 -7.37
CA SER A 41 -3.14 -3.62 -7.25
C SER A 41 -4.35 -3.82 -6.32
N THR A 42 -4.50 -2.93 -5.33
CA THR A 42 -5.63 -2.99 -4.38
C THR A 42 -6.93 -2.47 -5.00
N VAL A 43 -6.85 -1.61 -6.03
CA VAL A 43 -8.04 -1.12 -6.75
C VAL A 43 -8.77 -2.28 -7.43
N GLU A 44 -8.06 -3.30 -7.89
CA GLU A 44 -8.66 -4.48 -8.52
C GLU A 44 -9.43 -5.38 -7.55
N ALA A 45 -9.25 -5.20 -6.23
CA ALA A 45 -10.05 -5.88 -5.21
C ALA A 45 -11.43 -5.22 -5.01
N LEU A 46 -11.63 -3.99 -5.52
CA LEU A 46 -12.89 -3.26 -5.44
C LEU A 46 -14.14 -4.04 -5.89
N PRO A 47 -14.19 -4.67 -7.08
CA PRO A 47 -15.38 -5.37 -7.55
C PRO A 47 -15.70 -6.58 -6.65
N ILE A 48 -14.67 -7.22 -6.09
CA ILE A 48 -14.82 -8.33 -5.15
C ILE A 48 -15.52 -7.83 -3.87
N TYR A 49 -15.05 -6.71 -3.29
CA TYR A 49 -15.68 -6.11 -2.12
C TYR A 49 -17.13 -5.68 -2.36
N LEU A 50 -17.42 -5.09 -3.53
CA LEU A 50 -18.79 -4.71 -3.90
C LEU A 50 -19.70 -5.93 -4.08
N GLN A 51 -19.17 -7.03 -4.61
CA GLN A 51 -19.91 -8.28 -4.77
C GLN A 51 -20.20 -8.92 -3.41
N GLU A 52 -19.21 -9.01 -2.52
CA GLU A 52 -19.39 -9.51 -1.15
C GLU A 52 -20.46 -8.70 -0.42
N ARG A 53 -20.41 -7.37 -0.49
CA ARG A 53 -21.43 -6.49 0.11
C ARG A 53 -22.84 -6.80 -0.40
N ARG A 54 -23.01 -7.03 -1.70
CA ARG A 54 -24.32 -7.37 -2.29
C ARG A 54 -24.85 -8.70 -1.78
N VAL A 55 -23.99 -9.69 -1.58
CA VAL A 55 -24.37 -10.99 -0.99
C VAL A 55 -24.75 -10.80 0.48
N LEU A 56 -23.94 -10.06 1.24
CA LEU A 56 -24.14 -9.78 2.65
C LEU A 56 -25.47 -9.06 2.92
N MET A 57 -25.83 -8.06 2.10
CA MET A 57 -27.13 -7.39 2.21
C MET A 57 -28.31 -8.32 1.94
N LYS A 58 -28.16 -9.26 0.98
CA LYS A 58 -29.20 -10.28 0.70
C LYS A 58 -29.36 -11.25 1.86
N GLU A 59 -28.26 -11.75 2.43
CA GLU A 59 -28.30 -12.70 3.56
C GLU A 59 -28.77 -12.04 4.86
N SER A 60 -28.39 -10.78 5.09
CA SER A 60 -28.85 -10.01 6.25
C SER A 60 -30.37 -9.75 6.18
N SER A 61 -30.92 -9.49 4.99
CA SER A 61 -32.38 -9.32 4.81
C SER A 61 -33.19 -10.57 5.13
N ARG A 62 -32.56 -11.75 5.10
CA ARG A 62 -33.16 -13.05 5.47
C ARG A 62 -33.05 -13.38 6.96
N GLY A 63 -32.44 -12.50 7.76
CA GLY A 63 -32.27 -12.70 9.20
C GLY A 63 -31.33 -13.85 9.58
N ALA A 64 -30.53 -14.36 8.62
CA ALA A 64 -29.71 -15.55 8.84
C ALA A 64 -28.44 -15.29 9.65
N TYR A 65 -27.89 -14.06 9.61
CA TYR A 65 -26.62 -13.72 10.27
C TYR A 65 -26.56 -12.27 10.78
N ASN A 66 -25.89 -12.10 11.92
CA ASN A 66 -25.47 -10.79 12.43
C ASN A 66 -24.29 -10.26 11.58
N ILE A 67 -24.40 -9.02 11.09
CA ILE A 67 -23.40 -8.37 10.23
C ILE A 67 -22.03 -8.29 10.92
N SER A 68 -21.99 -8.06 12.23
CA SER A 68 -20.75 -7.93 13.01
C SER A 68 -19.90 -9.21 13.01
N SER A 69 -20.51 -10.38 13.21
CA SER A 69 -19.80 -11.66 13.22
C SER A 69 -19.19 -11.98 11.84
N TYR A 70 -19.90 -11.66 10.76
CA TYR A 70 -19.39 -11.84 9.41
C TYR A 70 -18.19 -10.92 9.13
N MET A 71 -18.26 -9.63 9.53
CA MET A 71 -17.16 -8.70 9.31
C MET A 71 -15.89 -9.10 10.07
N ILE A 72 -16.03 -9.61 11.30
CA ILE A 72 -14.88 -10.09 12.09
C ILE A 72 -14.27 -11.32 11.44
N ALA A 73 -15.09 -12.31 11.04
CA ALA A 73 -14.61 -13.51 10.36
C ALA A 73 -13.88 -13.16 9.05
N ASN A 74 -14.45 -12.26 8.24
CA ASN A 74 -13.83 -11.82 7.00
C ASN A 74 -12.50 -11.10 7.23
N THR A 75 -12.44 -10.22 8.24
CA THR A 75 -11.20 -9.50 8.59
C THR A 75 -10.08 -10.46 9.00
N ILE A 76 -10.39 -11.49 9.79
CA ILE A 76 -9.42 -12.51 10.22
C ILE A 76 -8.90 -13.32 9.03
N VAL A 77 -9.73 -13.59 8.02
CA VAL A 77 -9.33 -14.31 6.80
C VAL A 77 -8.49 -13.42 5.87
N PHE A 78 -8.84 -12.14 5.74
CA PHE A 78 -8.11 -11.21 4.88
C PHE A 78 -6.72 -10.85 5.44
N LEU A 79 -6.55 -10.75 6.75
CA LEU A 79 -5.29 -10.37 7.39
C LEU A 79 -4.08 -11.23 6.96
N PRO A 80 -4.11 -12.58 7.04
CA PRO A 80 -3.01 -13.43 6.59
C PRO A 80 -2.84 -13.43 5.07
N PHE A 81 -3.91 -13.23 4.31
CA PHE A 81 -3.84 -13.12 2.86
C PHE A 81 -3.06 -11.86 2.44
N LEU A 82 -3.37 -10.71 3.06
CA LEU A 82 -2.62 -9.46 2.82
C LEU A 82 -1.15 -9.60 3.23
N PHE A 83 -0.87 -10.32 4.32
CA PHE A 83 0.50 -10.62 4.74
C PHE A 83 1.26 -11.44 3.70
N ALA A 84 0.64 -12.49 3.14
CA ALA A 84 1.25 -13.30 2.09
C ALA A 84 1.55 -12.49 0.82
N VAL A 85 0.65 -11.60 0.41
CA VAL A 85 0.87 -10.70 -0.75
C VAL A 85 2.02 -9.74 -0.49
N ALA A 86 2.08 -9.14 0.71
CA ALA A 86 3.16 -8.25 1.10
C ALA A 86 4.52 -8.97 1.09
N MET A 87 4.59 -10.20 1.59
CA MET A 87 5.81 -11.02 1.57
C MET A 87 6.23 -11.40 0.14
N LEU A 88 5.29 -11.82 -0.71
CA LEU A 88 5.56 -12.17 -2.11
C LEU A 88 6.11 -10.99 -2.91
N PHE A 89 5.71 -9.76 -2.56
CA PHE A 89 6.28 -8.55 -3.16
C PHE A 89 7.62 -8.16 -2.53
N ALA A 90 7.74 -8.25 -1.19
CA ALA A 90 8.93 -7.82 -0.47
C ALA A 90 10.17 -8.68 -0.74
N ILE A 91 10.01 -10.01 -0.83
CA ILE A 91 11.11 -10.97 -1.04
C ILE A 91 11.92 -10.66 -2.32
N PRO A 92 11.33 -10.60 -3.53
CA PRO A 92 12.09 -10.35 -4.76
C PRO A 92 12.70 -8.95 -4.78
N VAL A 93 11.98 -7.94 -4.27
CA VAL A 93 12.49 -6.56 -4.21
C VAL A 93 13.72 -6.48 -3.31
N TYR A 94 13.69 -7.10 -2.13
CA TYR A 94 14.80 -7.06 -1.18
C TYR A 94 16.05 -7.77 -1.71
N TRP A 95 15.87 -8.98 -2.24
CA TRP A 95 16.98 -9.82 -2.73
C TRP A 95 17.65 -9.24 -3.97
N ILE A 96 16.88 -8.67 -4.90
CA ILE A 96 17.41 -8.18 -6.17
C ILE A 96 18.03 -6.78 -6.03
N VAL A 97 17.49 -5.93 -5.15
CA VAL A 97 18.09 -4.60 -4.87
C VAL A 97 19.36 -4.74 -4.02
N GLY A 98 19.55 -5.88 -3.35
CA GLY A 98 20.77 -6.14 -2.57
C GLY A 98 20.87 -5.28 -1.32
N LEU A 99 19.75 -5.15 -0.57
CA LEU A 99 19.75 -4.49 0.73
C LEU A 99 20.55 -5.30 1.77
N ASN A 100 20.79 -4.71 2.94
CA ASN A 100 21.58 -5.29 4.02
C ASN A 100 21.19 -6.77 4.30
N PRO A 101 22.10 -7.74 4.36
CA PRO A 101 21.76 -9.14 4.61
C PRO A 101 21.20 -9.44 6.02
N SER A 102 21.07 -8.45 6.90
CA SER A 102 20.49 -8.62 8.23
C SER A 102 19.00 -9.03 8.18
N ILE A 103 18.65 -10.09 8.91
CA ILE A 103 17.27 -10.59 9.06
C ILE A 103 16.37 -9.54 9.72
N ALA A 104 16.89 -8.72 10.64
CA ALA A 104 16.12 -7.67 11.30
C ALA A 104 15.71 -6.57 10.30
N ALA A 105 16.60 -6.21 9.38
CA ALA A 105 16.33 -5.22 8.33
C ALA A 105 15.27 -5.74 7.33
N PHE A 106 15.35 -7.01 6.95
CA PHE A 106 14.34 -7.65 6.11
C PHE A 106 12.96 -7.71 6.80
N ALA A 107 12.91 -8.14 8.06
CA ALA A 107 11.67 -8.23 8.82
C ALA A 107 11.00 -6.86 8.98
N PHE A 108 11.79 -5.81 9.24
CA PHE A 108 11.30 -4.44 9.34
C PHE A 108 10.75 -3.95 7.99
N PHE A 109 11.46 -4.18 6.88
CA PHE A 109 10.99 -3.83 5.55
C PHE A 109 9.68 -4.53 5.19
N ALA A 110 9.60 -5.85 5.41
CA ALA A 110 8.38 -6.63 5.17
C ALA A 110 7.20 -6.14 6.03
N PHE A 111 7.45 -5.80 7.30
CA PHE A 111 6.44 -5.25 8.20
C PHE A 111 5.91 -3.89 7.73
N VAL A 112 6.78 -3.01 7.25
CA VAL A 112 6.37 -1.72 6.68
C VAL A 112 5.53 -1.90 5.42
N VAL A 113 5.95 -2.78 4.50
CA VAL A 113 5.17 -3.11 3.29
C VAL A 113 3.80 -3.67 3.65
N TRP A 114 3.73 -4.53 4.66
CA TRP A 114 2.46 -5.10 5.14
C TRP A 114 1.53 -4.03 5.72
N LEU A 115 2.03 -3.14 6.60
CA LEU A 115 1.25 -2.03 7.14
C LEU A 115 0.68 -1.12 6.06
N ILE A 116 1.49 -0.84 5.04
CA ILE A 116 1.11 -0.06 3.87
C ILE A 116 -0.06 -0.72 3.13
N VAL A 117 0.05 -2.01 2.82
CA VAL A 117 -0.99 -2.75 2.09
C VAL A 117 -2.27 -2.80 2.92
N LEU A 118 -2.18 -3.02 4.22
CA LEU A 118 -3.32 -2.96 5.14
C LEU A 118 -4.03 -1.60 5.13
N MET A 119 -3.28 -0.51 5.19
CA MET A 119 -3.84 0.85 5.16
C MET A 119 -4.48 1.16 3.80
N ALA A 120 -3.84 0.76 2.70
CA ALA A 120 -4.37 0.93 1.35
C ALA A 120 -5.68 0.15 1.14
N SER A 121 -5.72 -1.13 1.56
CA SER A 121 -6.92 -1.96 1.51
C SER A 121 -8.05 -1.39 2.37
N SER A 122 -7.73 -0.87 3.56
CA SER A 122 -8.71 -0.23 4.43
C SER A 122 -9.30 1.03 3.80
N LEU A 123 -8.48 1.82 3.10
CA LEU A 123 -8.92 3.02 2.39
C LEU A 123 -9.82 2.67 1.19
N VAL A 124 -9.43 1.69 0.39
CA VAL A 124 -10.23 1.19 -0.74
C VAL A 124 -11.55 0.62 -0.24
N LEU A 125 -11.55 -0.13 0.86
CA LEU A 125 -12.75 -0.68 1.48
C LEU A 125 -13.68 0.44 1.99
N PHE A 126 -13.12 1.48 2.62
CA PHE A 126 -13.89 2.65 3.07
C PHE A 126 -14.55 3.38 1.89
N LEU A 127 -13.79 3.66 0.83
CA LEU A 127 -14.33 4.31 -0.37
C LEU A 127 -15.37 3.43 -1.09
N SER A 128 -15.15 2.11 -1.10
CA SER A 128 -16.11 1.14 -1.63
C SER A 128 -17.43 1.15 -0.86
N ALA A 129 -17.38 1.29 0.47
CA ALA A 129 -18.56 1.37 1.33
C ALA A 129 -19.38 2.65 1.10
N VAL A 130 -18.72 3.76 0.77
CA VAL A 130 -19.37 5.04 0.46
C VAL A 130 -20.00 5.03 -0.94
N SER A 131 -19.41 4.31 -1.90
CA SER A 131 -19.89 4.28 -3.28
C SER A 131 -21.01 3.24 -3.51
N PRO A 132 -22.12 3.59 -4.20
CA PRO A 132 -23.18 2.64 -4.53
C PRO A 132 -22.84 1.74 -5.73
N ASP A 133 -22.03 2.25 -6.67
CA ASP A 133 -21.74 1.62 -7.96
C ASP A 133 -20.23 1.47 -8.22
N PHE A 134 -19.85 0.42 -8.97
CA PHE A 134 -18.46 0.14 -9.33
C PHE A 134 -17.80 1.30 -10.09
N ILE A 135 -18.50 1.90 -11.05
CA ILE A 135 -17.97 2.99 -11.88
C ILE A 135 -17.65 4.23 -11.03
N SER A 136 -18.57 4.61 -10.13
CA SER A 136 -18.37 5.73 -9.22
C SER A 136 -17.29 5.44 -8.20
N GLY A 137 -17.27 4.23 -7.62
CA GLY A 137 -16.28 3.81 -6.64
C GLY A 137 -14.86 3.83 -7.21
N ASN A 138 -14.67 3.26 -8.41
CA ASN A 138 -13.38 3.24 -9.08
C ASN A 138 -12.87 4.66 -9.37
N SER A 139 -13.75 5.55 -9.85
CA SER A 139 -13.38 6.95 -10.13
C SER A 139 -12.96 7.70 -8.86
N LEU A 140 -13.66 7.49 -7.75
CA LEU A 140 -13.29 8.06 -6.44
C LEU A 140 -11.95 7.53 -5.95
N ILE A 141 -11.75 6.21 -6.02
CA ILE A 141 -10.49 5.58 -5.60
C ILE A 141 -9.33 6.11 -6.45
N CYS A 142 -9.43 6.12 -7.77
CA CYS A 142 -8.38 6.66 -8.64
C CYS A 142 -8.08 8.14 -8.34
N THR A 143 -9.11 8.95 -8.06
CA THR A 143 -8.94 10.38 -7.73
C THR A 143 -8.21 10.54 -6.40
N VAL A 144 -8.63 9.80 -5.37
CA VAL A 144 -8.05 9.86 -4.03
C VAL A 144 -6.62 9.32 -4.02
N LEU A 145 -6.37 8.20 -4.71
CA LEU A 145 -5.04 7.62 -4.89
C LEU A 145 -4.10 8.56 -5.66
N GLY A 146 -4.59 9.17 -6.74
CA GLY A 146 -3.84 10.16 -7.50
C GLY A 146 -3.48 11.38 -6.65
N ALA A 147 -4.41 11.87 -5.83
CA ALA A 147 -4.13 12.93 -4.88
C ALA A 147 -3.06 12.51 -3.85
N PHE A 148 -3.17 11.32 -3.26
CA PHE A 148 -2.15 10.82 -2.32
C PHE A 148 -0.78 10.64 -2.95
N PHE A 149 -0.72 10.22 -4.21
CA PHE A 149 0.54 10.11 -4.96
C PHE A 149 1.16 11.48 -5.21
N LEU A 150 0.35 12.51 -5.52
CA LEU A 150 0.82 13.88 -5.69
C LEU A 150 1.37 14.47 -4.37
N PHE A 151 0.69 14.21 -3.25
CA PHE A 151 1.08 14.67 -1.91
C PHE A 151 2.04 13.72 -1.18
N SER A 152 2.60 12.73 -1.88
CA SER A 152 3.53 11.73 -1.31
C SER A 152 4.85 12.32 -0.80
N GLY A 153 5.14 13.58 -1.12
CA GLY A 153 6.39 14.24 -0.79
C GLY A 153 7.55 13.91 -1.74
N TYR A 154 7.32 13.08 -2.77
CA TYR A 154 8.27 12.86 -3.87
C TYR A 154 8.24 14.00 -4.90
N PHE A 155 7.04 14.44 -5.32
CA PHE A 155 6.88 15.49 -6.33
C PHE A 155 6.92 16.92 -5.77
N ILE A 156 6.32 17.14 -4.59
CA ILE A 156 6.24 18.47 -3.97
C ILE A 156 6.89 18.42 -2.59
N PRO A 157 7.98 19.17 -2.35
CA PRO A 157 8.58 19.27 -1.02
C PRO A 157 7.59 19.93 -0.05
N LYS A 158 7.56 19.42 1.19
CA LYS A 158 6.62 19.83 2.26
C LYS A 158 6.51 21.36 2.44
N GLU A 159 7.60 22.06 2.20
CA GLU A 159 7.74 23.51 2.37
C GLU A 159 6.84 24.32 1.42
N ASN A 160 6.50 23.75 0.26
CA ASN A 160 5.66 24.40 -0.75
C ASN A 160 4.17 24.03 -0.62
N ILE A 161 3.78 23.20 0.36
CA ILE A 161 2.38 22.79 0.52
C ILE A 161 1.63 23.84 1.36
N PRO A 162 0.57 24.46 0.82
CA PRO A 162 -0.21 25.44 1.57
C PRO A 162 -0.91 24.81 2.78
N LYS A 163 -1.01 25.56 3.90
CA LYS A 163 -1.47 25.07 5.22
C LYS A 163 -2.84 24.37 5.21
N TYR A 164 -3.70 24.70 4.25
CA TYR A 164 -5.04 24.08 4.09
C TYR A 164 -4.96 22.61 3.62
N TRP A 165 -3.94 22.26 2.81
CA TRP A 165 -3.73 20.89 2.28
C TRP A 165 -2.81 20.05 3.15
N LEU A 166 -2.33 20.60 4.27
CA LEU A 166 -1.43 19.93 5.19
C LEU A 166 -2.05 18.66 5.80
N PHE A 167 -3.38 18.65 6.01
CA PHE A 167 -4.11 17.46 6.48
C PHE A 167 -3.95 16.27 5.52
N MET A 168 -4.04 16.50 4.21
CA MET A 168 -3.84 15.47 3.18
C MET A 168 -2.40 14.94 3.20
N TYR A 169 -1.42 15.81 3.50
CA TYR A 169 -0.03 15.44 3.69
C TYR A 169 0.20 14.59 4.96
N TYR A 170 -0.53 14.85 6.05
CA TYR A 170 -0.46 14.04 7.28
C TYR A 170 -1.15 12.68 7.14
N VAL A 171 -2.24 12.60 6.37
CA VAL A 171 -2.98 11.36 6.09
C VAL A 171 -2.32 10.52 4.98
N SER A 172 -1.43 11.12 4.17
CA SER A 172 -0.86 10.44 3.01
C SER A 172 -0.15 9.14 3.37
N LEU A 173 -0.70 8.06 2.82
CA LEU A 173 -0.20 6.67 2.81
C LEU A 173 1.27 6.56 2.36
N TYR A 174 1.75 7.56 1.62
CA TYR A 174 3.09 7.63 1.05
C TYR A 174 4.15 8.22 1.96
N ARG A 175 3.82 8.53 3.23
CA ARG A 175 4.79 9.03 4.18
C ARG A 175 5.76 7.92 4.62
N VAL A 176 6.82 7.72 3.84
CA VAL A 176 7.98 6.86 4.18
C VAL A 176 8.71 7.35 5.46
N ARG A 177 8.40 8.56 5.95
CA ARG A 177 8.94 9.11 7.21
C ARG A 177 8.32 8.54 8.50
N ILE A 178 7.48 7.50 8.41
CA ILE A 178 7.17 6.64 9.56
C ILE A 178 8.39 5.77 9.93
N ILE A 179 9.28 5.50 8.98
CA ILE A 179 10.57 4.87 9.26
C ILE A 179 11.48 5.93 9.88
N PRO A 180 11.96 5.75 11.12
CA PRO A 180 12.95 6.65 11.71
C PRO A 180 14.15 6.73 10.77
N ARG A 181 14.70 7.94 10.52
CA ARG A 181 15.92 8.07 9.69
C ARG A 181 17.04 7.14 10.16
N ALA A 182 17.11 6.87 11.46
CA ALA A 182 18.01 5.90 12.07
C ALA A 182 17.82 4.46 11.53
N CYS A 183 16.58 4.01 11.38
CA CYS A 183 16.26 2.66 10.90
C CYS A 183 16.42 2.54 9.37
N LEU A 184 16.22 3.66 8.65
CA LEU A 184 16.61 3.74 7.23
C LEU A 184 18.13 3.57 7.08
N GLN A 185 18.92 4.11 8.00
CA GLN A 185 20.37 3.99 8.01
C GLN A 185 20.83 2.57 8.39
N GLU A 186 20.12 1.86 9.27
CA GLU A 186 20.37 0.44 9.58
C GLU A 186 20.05 -0.50 8.41
N MET A 187 19.05 -0.19 7.57
CA MET A 187 18.80 -0.94 6.34
C MET A 187 19.89 -0.73 5.27
N ILE A 188 20.75 0.28 5.43
CA ILE A 188 21.79 0.69 4.48
C ILE A 188 23.20 0.27 4.91
N SER A 189 23.46 0.22 6.22
CA SER A 189 24.76 -0.07 6.85
C SER A 189 25.01 -1.56 7.02
#